data_AF-A0A7G9WBQ3-F1
#
_entry.id   AF-A0A7G9WBQ3-F1
#
_cell.length_a   1.000
_cell.length_b   1.000
_cell.length_c   1.000
_cell.angle_alpha   90.00
_cell.angle_beta   90.00
_cell.angle_gamma   90.00
#
_symmetry.space_group_name_H-M   'P 1'
#
loop_
_entity.id
_entity.type
_entity.pdbx_description
1 polymer ?
#
loop_
_entity_poly.entity_id
_entity_poly.type
_entity_poly.pdbx_seq_one_letter_code
_entity_poly.pdbx_strand_id
1 'polypeptide(L)'
;MLNFLRNDRGITLIEVIISMVIMSIVMALAFSLYFFGLRSFSTSTSQADIQQEVRLVDEIIKKQLRNALELTIDSGSDYHELKLVNNKFYYNNNQSVSLKWVQNIIVNSNTNGNILIYEIITKENRFNMKNQLLLNNFTLDNPLSIQLTNQVLYYETTD
;
A
#
# COMPACT_ATOMS: atom_id res chain seq x y z
N MET A 1 -51.26 -14.09 -32.81
CA MET A 1 -50.33 -15.16 -32.38
C MET A 1 -49.26 -15.26 -33.45
N LEU A 2 -48.01 -14.89 -33.15
CA LEU A 2 -46.93 -14.83 -34.13
C LEU A 2 -46.53 -16.26 -34.57
N ASN A 3 -46.91 -16.64 -35.79
CA ASN A 3 -46.47 -17.86 -36.45
C ASN A 3 -45.12 -17.61 -37.14
N PHE A 4 -44.01 -17.75 -36.40
CA PHE A 4 -42.65 -17.66 -36.97
C PHE A 4 -41.99 -19.04 -37.20
N LEU A 5 -42.71 -20.14 -36.95
CA LEU A 5 -42.13 -21.49 -36.87
C LEU A 5 -42.76 -22.49 -37.85
N ARG A 6 -42.71 -22.19 -39.16
CA ARG A 6 -42.80 -23.24 -40.18
C ARG A 6 -41.99 -22.85 -41.41
N ASN A 7 -40.72 -23.21 -41.39
CA ASN A 7 -39.83 -23.15 -42.54
C ASN A 7 -39.12 -24.51 -42.66
N ASP A 8 -39.49 -25.32 -43.65
CA ASP A 8 -39.01 -26.68 -43.88
C ASP A 8 -37.64 -26.73 -44.61
N ARG A 9 -36.81 -25.70 -44.45
CA ARG A 9 -35.45 -25.64 -45.04
C ARG A 9 -34.44 -26.15 -44.01
N GLY A 10 -33.78 -27.26 -44.32
CA GLY A 10 -32.69 -27.81 -43.50
C GLY A 10 -31.46 -26.87 -43.47
N ILE A 11 -30.66 -26.99 -42.42
CA ILE A 11 -29.38 -26.27 -42.29
C ILE A 11 -28.38 -26.86 -43.29
N THR A 12 -27.69 -26.00 -44.04
CA THR A 12 -26.65 -26.46 -44.98
C THR A 12 -25.34 -26.75 -44.24
N LEU A 13 -24.56 -27.72 -44.74
CA LEU A 13 -23.26 -28.06 -44.14
C LEU A 13 -22.31 -26.85 -44.07
N ILE A 14 -22.33 -26.01 -45.10
CA ILE A 14 -21.49 -24.82 -45.20
C ILE A 14 -21.84 -23.76 -44.13
N GLU A 15 -23.12 -23.58 -43.81
CA GLU A 15 -23.55 -22.67 -42.73
C GLU A 15 -23.02 -23.12 -41.37
N VAL A 16 -23.02 -24.43 -41.09
CA VAL A 16 -22.46 -24.96 -39.83
C VAL A 16 -20.96 -24.70 -39.74
N ILE A 17 -20.22 -24.95 -40.82
CA ILE A 17 -18.77 -24.74 -40.86
C ILE A 17 -18.43 -23.27 -40.64
N ILE A 18 -19.08 -22.36 -41.37
CA ILE A 18 -18.86 -20.92 -41.23
C ILE A 18 -19.21 -20.46 -39.81
N SER A 19 -20.33 -20.92 -39.26
CA SER A 19 -20.75 -20.59 -37.90
C SER A 19 -19.75 -21.07 -36.85
N MET A 20 -19.20 -22.28 -37.01
CA MET A 20 -18.16 -22.81 -36.13
C MET A 20 -16.88 -21.99 -36.20
N VAL A 21 -16.43 -21.60 -37.40
CA VAL A 21 -15.23 -20.76 -37.57
C VAL A 21 -15.41 -19.41 -36.87
N ILE A 22 -16.55 -18.75 -37.09
CA ILE A 22 -16.86 -17.47 -36.43
C ILE A 22 -16.93 -17.65 -34.92
N MET A 23 -17.59 -18.71 -34.44
CA MET A 23 -17.70 -19.00 -33.01
C MET A 23 -16.33 -19.22 -32.37
N SER A 24 -15.42 -19.95 -33.02
CA SER A 24 -14.06 -20.15 -32.51
C SER A 24 -13.30 -18.83 -32.37
N ILE A 25 -13.44 -17.92 -33.34
CA ILE A 25 -12.81 -16.58 -33.27
C ILE A 25 -13.38 -15.78 -32.09
N VAL A 26 -14.71 -15.77 -31.94
CA VAL A 26 -15.38 -15.07 -30.83
C VAL A 26 -14.94 -15.64 -29.48
N MET A 27 -14.88 -16.97 -29.35
CA MET A 27 -14.43 -17.63 -28.12
C MET A 27 -12.96 -17.32 -27.80
N ALA A 28 -12.08 -17.30 -28.81
CA ALA A 28 -10.67 -16.96 -28.61
C ALA A 28 -10.50 -15.53 -28.05
N LEU A 29 -11.25 -14.57 -28.58
CA LEU A 29 -11.28 -13.20 -28.07
C LEU A 29 -11.86 -13.11 -26.65
N ALA A 30 -12.97 -13.80 -26.41
CA ALA A 30 -13.60 -13.84 -25.09
C ALA A 30 -12.66 -14.39 -24.02
N PHE A 31 -11.95 -15.49 -24.31
CA PHE A 31 -10.96 -16.05 -23.38
C PHE A 31 -9.77 -15.11 -23.16
N SER A 32 -9.27 -14.46 -24.21
CA SER A 32 -8.18 -13.48 -24.09
C SER A 32 -8.55 -12.36 -23.11
N LEU A 33 -9.73 -11.76 -23.30
CA LEU A 33 -10.24 -10.70 -22.42
C LEU A 33 -10.48 -11.20 -20.99
N TYR A 34 -11.05 -12.40 -20.84
CA TYR A 34 -11.30 -13.00 -19.53
C TYR A 34 -10.01 -13.19 -18.73
N PHE A 35 -8.99 -13.82 -19.31
CA PHE A 35 -7.70 -14.04 -18.64
C PHE A 35 -6.95 -12.74 -18.37
N PHE A 36 -7.03 -11.77 -19.29
CA PHE A 36 -6.51 -10.43 -19.06
C PHE A 36 -7.18 -9.77 -17.85
N GLY A 37 -8.52 -9.81 -17.78
CA GLY A 37 -9.28 -9.25 -16.67
C GLY A 37 -8.89 -9.85 -15.33
N LEU A 38 -8.77 -11.19 -15.25
CA LEU A 38 -8.35 -11.87 -14.02
C LEU A 38 -6.95 -11.44 -13.56
N ARG A 39 -5.97 -11.38 -14.48
CA ARG A 39 -4.59 -10.98 -14.16
C ARG A 39 -4.52 -9.51 -13.74
N SER A 40 -5.24 -8.65 -14.45
CA SER A 40 -5.30 -7.22 -14.16
C SER A 40 -5.92 -6.97 -12.79
N PHE A 41 -7.02 -7.65 -12.47
CA PHE A 41 -7.69 -7.53 -11.18
C PHE A 41 -6.78 -8.02 -10.05
N SER A 42 -6.18 -9.21 -10.18
CA SER A 42 -5.27 -9.75 -9.16
C SER A 42 -4.07 -8.83 -8.90
N THR A 43 -3.46 -8.29 -9.95
CA THR A 43 -2.33 -7.36 -9.83
C THR A 43 -2.75 -6.05 -9.18
N SER A 44 -3.92 -5.52 -9.57
CA SER A 44 -4.44 -4.25 -9.04
C SER A 44 -4.79 -4.38 -7.56
N THR A 45 -5.44 -5.48 -7.16
CA THR A 45 -5.75 -5.77 -5.75
C THR A 45 -4.47 -5.86 -4.92
N SER A 46 -3.46 -6.60 -5.39
CA SER A 46 -2.17 -6.67 -4.68
C SER A 46 -1.49 -5.30 -4.56
N GLN A 47 -1.59 -4.44 -5.58
CA GLN A 47 -1.02 -3.09 -5.49
C GLN A 47 -1.80 -2.19 -4.54
N ALA A 48 -3.13 -2.31 -4.52
CA ALA A 48 -4.00 -1.57 -3.60
C ALA A 48 -3.71 -1.95 -2.14
N ASP A 49 -3.51 -3.23 -1.85
CA ASP A 49 -3.14 -3.73 -0.51
C ASP A 49 -1.83 -3.10 -0.03
N ILE A 50 -0.80 -3.08 -0.89
CA ILE A 50 0.50 -2.46 -0.58
C ILE A 50 0.32 -0.97 -0.27
N GLN A 51 -0.42 -0.24 -1.10
CA GLN A 51 -0.66 1.20 -0.90
C GLN A 51 -1.48 1.48 0.36
N GLN A 52 -2.48 0.64 0.67
CA GLN A 52 -3.28 0.78 1.89
C GLN A 52 -2.42 0.60 3.13
N GLU A 53 -1.54 -0.39 3.14
CA GLU A 53 -0.62 -0.63 4.26
C GLU A 53 0.36 0.54 4.45
N VAL A 54 0.95 1.06 3.36
CA VAL A 54 1.83 2.24 3.43
C VAL A 54 1.09 3.48 3.92
N ARG A 55 -0.17 3.69 3.49
CA ARG A 55 -1.02 4.79 3.99
C ARG A 55 -1.33 4.65 5.48
N LEU A 56 -1.60 3.44 5.97
CA LEU A 56 -1.83 3.20 7.39
C LEU A 56 -0.60 3.61 8.23
N VAL A 57 0.60 3.24 7.79
CA VAL A 57 1.85 3.63 8.48
C VAL A 57 2.04 5.15 8.44
N ASP A 58 1.77 5.80 7.30
CA ASP A 58 1.84 7.25 7.15
C ASP A 58 0.88 8.01 8.07
N GLU A 59 -0.36 7.54 8.17
CA GLU A 59 -1.34 8.10 9.09
C GLU A 59 -0.91 7.95 10.55
N ILE A 60 -0.34 6.79 10.92
CA ILE A 60 0.20 6.58 12.27
C ILE A 60 1.37 7.53 12.52
N ILE A 61 2.38 7.58 11.65
CA ILE A 61 3.54 8.48 11.83
C ILE A 61 3.08 9.94 11.96
N LYS A 62 2.18 10.40 11.09
CA LYS A 62 1.63 11.76 11.18
C LYS A 62 0.89 11.99 12.49
N LYS A 63 0.04 11.05 12.91
CA LYS A 63 -0.75 11.18 14.13
C LYS A 63 0.13 11.26 15.36
N GLN A 64 1.15 10.42 15.44
CA GLN A 64 2.03 10.34 16.61
C GLN A 64 3.04 11.49 16.66
N LEU A 65 3.65 11.84 15.53
CA LEU A 65 4.79 12.76 15.54
C LEU A 65 4.41 14.24 15.33
N ARG A 66 3.27 14.55 14.70
CA ARG A 66 2.91 15.94 14.34
C ARG A 66 2.85 16.87 15.55
N ASN A 67 2.30 16.37 16.64
CA ASN A 67 2.11 17.11 17.90
C ASN A 67 3.01 16.56 19.02
N ALA A 68 4.04 15.77 18.68
CA ALA A 68 5.02 15.36 19.67
C ALA A 68 5.72 16.60 20.24
N LEU A 69 6.06 16.56 21.53
CA LEU A 69 6.78 17.62 22.23
C LEU A 69 8.29 17.51 22.04
N GLU A 70 8.78 16.27 21.91
CA GLU A 70 10.19 15.96 21.75
C GLU A 70 10.36 14.69 20.91
N LEU A 71 11.52 14.56 20.25
CA LEU A 71 11.99 13.34 19.61
C LEU A 71 13.42 13.03 20.02
N THR A 72 13.66 11.77 20.38
CA THR A 72 14.97 11.31 20.78
C THR A 72 15.22 9.85 20.37
N ILE A 73 16.49 9.45 20.37
CA ILE A 73 16.93 8.06 20.22
C ILE A 73 17.21 7.40 21.58
N ASP A 74 17.30 8.20 22.62
CA ASP A 74 17.59 7.74 23.97
C ASP A 74 16.28 7.33 24.66
N SER A 75 16.30 6.16 25.31
CA SER A 75 15.13 5.66 26.03
C SER A 75 14.86 6.50 27.28
N GLY A 76 13.59 6.77 27.56
CA GLY A 76 13.12 7.40 28.80
C GLY A 76 11.76 6.83 29.20
N SER A 77 11.37 6.98 30.46
CA SER A 77 10.15 6.38 31.00
C SER A 77 8.87 6.95 30.40
N ASP A 78 8.92 8.21 29.96
CA ASP A 78 7.75 8.99 29.57
C ASP A 78 7.61 9.09 28.04
N TYR A 79 8.49 8.41 27.30
CA TYR A 79 8.45 8.40 25.84
C TYR A 79 7.67 7.21 25.29
N HIS A 80 6.92 7.47 24.24
CA HIS A 80 6.37 6.45 23.35
C HIS A 80 7.40 6.00 22.32
N GLU A 81 7.22 4.79 21.79
CA GLU A 81 8.15 4.17 20.85
C GLU A 81 7.54 4.06 19.44
N LEU A 82 8.31 4.43 18.42
CA LEU A 82 8.11 3.99 17.04
C LEU A 82 9.23 3.02 16.64
N LYS A 83 8.86 1.79 16.27
CA LYS A 83 9.81 0.77 15.79
C LYS A 83 9.15 -0.24 14.86
N LEU A 84 9.95 -0.81 13.96
CA LEU A 84 9.52 -1.85 13.03
C LEU A 84 10.27 -3.14 13.33
N VAL A 85 9.60 -4.11 13.95
CA VAL A 85 10.22 -5.38 14.36
C VAL A 85 9.36 -6.55 13.90
N ASN A 86 9.96 -7.55 13.25
CA ASN A 86 9.28 -8.78 12.84
C ASN A 86 7.98 -8.52 12.04
N ASN A 87 8.02 -7.64 11.04
CA ASN A 87 6.85 -7.26 10.24
C ASN A 87 5.72 -6.59 11.06
N LYS A 88 6.01 -6.07 12.25
CA LYS A 88 5.06 -5.30 13.06
C LYS A 88 5.59 -3.91 13.29
N PHE A 89 4.76 -2.91 13.01
CA PHE A 89 5.05 -1.54 13.34
C PHE A 89 4.41 -1.19 14.67
N TYR A 90 5.24 -0.91 15.65
CA TYR A 90 4.86 -0.55 17.01
C TYR A 90 4.77 0.96 17.14
N TYR A 91 3.74 1.43 17.83
CA TYR A 91 3.48 2.84 18.13
C TYR A 91 2.75 2.97 19.47
N ASN A 92 2.79 4.17 20.08
CA ASN A 92 1.97 4.54 21.24
C ASN A 92 1.89 3.45 22.34
N ASN A 93 2.99 3.21 23.06
CA ASN A 93 3.09 2.27 24.18
C ASN A 93 2.48 0.88 23.90
N ASN A 94 3.19 0.08 23.10
CA ASN A 94 2.87 -1.33 22.74
C ASN A 94 1.69 -1.57 21.79
N GLN A 95 1.07 -0.54 21.21
CA GLN A 95 0.17 -0.77 20.07
C GLN A 95 1.00 -1.23 18.86
N SER A 96 0.44 -2.11 18.05
CA SER A 96 1.13 -2.55 16.83
C SER A 96 0.16 -2.91 15.72
N VAL A 97 0.60 -2.67 14.49
CA VAL A 97 -0.06 -3.14 13.27
C VAL A 97 0.84 -4.15 12.57
N SER A 98 0.26 -5.26 12.11
CA SER A 98 0.98 -6.23 11.29
C SER A 98 1.06 -5.70 9.86
N LEU A 99 2.28 -5.72 9.31
CA LEU A 99 2.60 -5.20 7.99
C LEU A 99 3.12 -6.35 7.13
N LYS A 100 2.49 -6.62 5.99
CA LYS A 100 2.91 -7.69 5.09
C LYS A 100 3.99 -7.19 4.12
N TRP A 101 3.89 -5.94 3.69
CA TRP A 101 4.62 -5.39 2.55
C TRP A 101 5.67 -4.37 2.94
N VAL A 102 5.51 -3.62 4.03
CA VAL A 102 6.52 -2.68 4.50
C VAL A 102 7.76 -3.43 4.99
N GLN A 103 8.91 -3.07 4.43
CA GLN A 103 10.21 -3.65 4.74
C GLN A 103 11.01 -2.73 5.66
N ASN A 104 10.95 -1.43 5.40
CA ASN A 104 11.78 -0.47 6.11
C ASN A 104 11.08 0.90 6.21
N ILE A 105 11.40 1.63 7.26
CA ILE A 105 10.97 3.02 7.45
C ILE A 105 12.20 3.81 7.87
N ILE A 106 12.54 4.83 7.09
CA ILE A 106 13.66 5.73 7.35
C ILE A 106 13.08 7.08 7.73
N VAL A 107 13.53 7.65 8.84
CA VAL A 107 13.12 8.98 9.31
C VAL A 107 14.35 9.87 9.35
N ASN A 108 14.26 11.01 8.68
CA ASN A 108 15.32 12.00 8.53
C ASN A 108 14.83 13.39 8.93
N SER A 109 15.72 14.22 9.43
CA SER A 109 15.49 15.66 9.55
C SER A 109 16.69 16.45 9.04
N ASN A 110 16.44 17.68 8.62
CA ASN A 110 17.50 18.67 8.43
C ASN A 110 17.71 19.45 9.72
N THR A 111 18.91 20.03 9.87
CA THR A 111 19.27 20.88 11.01
C THR A 111 18.35 22.09 11.12
N ASN A 112 18.03 22.48 12.37
CA ASN A 112 17.29 23.70 12.72
C ASN A 112 15.96 23.85 11.97
N GLY A 113 15.19 22.76 11.90
CA GLY A 113 13.92 22.70 11.20
C GLY A 113 12.85 22.00 12.00
N ASN A 114 11.60 22.38 11.74
CA ASN A 114 10.41 21.68 12.21
C ASN A 114 9.88 20.71 11.15
N ILE A 115 10.69 20.29 10.18
CA ILE A 115 10.27 19.35 9.13
C ILE A 115 10.99 18.03 9.31
N LEU A 116 10.22 16.98 9.47
CA LEU A 116 10.64 15.59 9.33
C LEU A 116 10.37 15.09 7.93
N ILE A 117 11.27 14.29 7.40
CA ILE A 117 11.14 13.58 6.14
C ILE A 117 11.21 12.11 6.46
N TYR A 118 10.18 11.34 6.10
CA TYR A 118 10.23 9.89 6.26
C TYR A 118 9.93 9.18 4.95
N GLU A 119 10.54 8.02 4.80
CA GLU A 119 10.38 7.15 3.65
C GLU A 119 9.96 5.76 4.12
N ILE A 120 8.82 5.29 3.61
CA ILE A 120 8.29 3.95 3.83
C ILE A 120 8.64 3.13 2.59
N ILE A 121 9.45 2.09 2.78
CA ILE A 121 9.97 1.24 1.72
C ILE A 121 9.30 -0.12 1.82
N THR A 122 8.76 -0.61 0.70
CA THR A 122 8.12 -1.92 0.65
C THR A 122 9.04 -2.98 0.07
N LYS A 123 8.73 -4.25 0.38
CA LYS A 123 9.42 -5.42 -0.16
C LYS A 123 9.47 -5.34 -1.68
N GLU A 124 10.61 -5.70 -2.24
CA GLU A 124 10.87 -5.67 -3.70
C GLU A 124 10.66 -4.29 -4.34
N ASN A 125 10.62 -3.21 -3.55
CA ASN A 125 10.45 -1.84 -4.05
C ASN A 125 9.16 -1.63 -4.86
N ARG A 126 8.09 -2.41 -4.54
CA ARG A 126 6.81 -2.41 -5.27
C ARG A 126 6.06 -1.09 -5.16
N PHE A 127 6.24 -0.38 -4.05
CA PHE A 127 5.67 0.92 -3.77
C PHE A 127 6.42 1.59 -2.61
N ASN A 128 7.17 2.64 -2.87
CA ASN A 128 7.78 3.43 -1.80
C ASN A 128 7.06 4.77 -1.69
N MET A 129 6.95 5.27 -0.46
CA MET A 129 6.38 6.58 -0.21
C MET A 129 7.32 7.42 0.62
N LYS A 130 7.67 8.59 0.10
CA LYS A 130 8.40 9.62 0.82
C LYS A 130 7.45 10.75 1.16
N ASN A 131 7.42 11.17 2.42
CA ASN A 131 6.58 12.26 2.87
C ASN A 131 7.33 13.23 3.77
N GLN A 132 6.75 14.41 3.95
CA GLN A 132 7.22 15.43 4.86
C GLN A 132 6.16 15.71 5.92
N LEU A 133 6.60 15.91 7.15
CA LEU A 133 5.76 16.22 8.28
C LEU A 133 6.28 17.47 8.98
N LEU A 134 5.40 18.46 9.13
CA LEU A 134 5.64 19.61 9.99
C LEU A 134 5.38 19.19 11.45
N LEU A 135 6.36 19.46 12.29
CA LEU A 135 6.32 19.36 13.74
C LEU A 135 5.74 20.68 14.28
N ASN A 136 4.64 20.58 15.03
CA ASN A 136 3.94 21.76 15.49
C ASN A 136 4.54 22.36 16.78
N ASN A 137 5.12 21.52 17.64
CA ASN A 137 5.42 21.91 19.02
C ASN A 137 6.91 22.13 19.30
N PHE A 138 7.82 21.70 18.42
CA PHE A 138 9.26 21.86 18.61
C PHE A 138 10.03 21.88 17.27
N THR A 139 11.29 22.30 17.35
CA THR A 139 12.27 22.24 16.26
C THR A 139 13.37 21.26 16.61
N LEU A 140 13.91 20.58 15.61
CA LEU A 140 15.06 19.70 15.79
C LEU A 140 16.34 20.53 15.74
N ASP A 141 17.05 20.58 16.87
CA ASP A 141 18.33 21.29 16.98
C ASP A 141 19.48 20.53 16.28
N ASN A 142 19.37 19.20 16.20
CA ASN A 142 20.33 18.32 15.57
C ASN A 142 19.68 17.51 14.44
N PRO A 143 20.44 17.15 13.39
CA PRO A 143 19.91 16.31 12.33
C PRO A 143 19.68 14.90 12.87
N LEU A 144 18.53 14.34 12.56
CA LEU A 144 18.12 12.99 12.91
C LEU A 144 18.16 12.13 11.66
N SER A 145 18.70 10.91 11.75
CA SER A 145 18.64 9.92 10.68
C SER A 145 18.53 8.54 11.31
N ILE A 146 17.34 7.95 11.27
CA ILE A 146 17.03 6.69 11.97
C ILE A 146 16.36 5.73 11.01
N GLN A 147 16.77 4.46 11.12
CA GLN A 147 16.09 3.35 10.47
C GLN A 147 15.31 2.54 11.49
N LEU A 148 13.97 2.54 11.41
CA LEU A 148 13.10 1.96 12.44
C LEU A 148 13.19 0.43 12.55
N THR A 149 13.85 -0.24 11.60
CA THR A 149 14.13 -1.69 11.72
C THR A 149 15.26 -2.01 12.69
N ASN A 150 16.17 -1.05 12.90
CA ASN A 150 17.41 -1.27 13.65
C ASN A 150 17.45 -0.42 14.93
N GLN A 151 16.63 0.62 14.99
CA GLN A 151 16.61 1.62 16.05
C GLN A 151 15.17 1.95 16.41
N VAL A 152 14.98 2.45 17.64
CA VAL A 152 13.69 2.94 18.12
C VAL A 152 13.73 4.46 18.07
N LEU A 153 12.67 5.06 17.55
CA LEU A 153 12.44 6.49 17.67
C LEU A 153 11.51 6.73 18.85
N TYR A 154 11.99 7.44 19.86
CA TYR A 154 11.23 7.82 21.03
C TYR A 154 10.59 9.20 20.82
N TYR A 155 9.34 9.36 21.27
CA TYR A 155 8.61 10.62 21.18
C TYR A 155 7.76 10.88 22.40
N GLU A 156 7.70 12.13 22.85
CA GLU A 156 6.85 12.56 23.97
C GLU A 156 5.58 13.22 23.42
N THR A 157 4.44 12.98 24.07
CA THR A 157 3.19 13.70 23.81
C THR A 157 2.62 14.19 25.14
N THR A 158 1.93 15.33 25.13
CA THR A 158 0.98 15.65 26.19
C THR A 158 -0.19 14.67 26.06
N ASP A 159 -0.23 13.63 26.88
CA ASP A 159 -1.44 12.82 27.09
C ASP A 159 -2.61 13.69 27.65
#